data_AF-A0A7R9AFD6-F1
#
_entry.id   AF-A0A7R9AFD6-F1
#
_cell.length_a   1.000
_cell.length_b   1.000
_cell.length_c   1.000
_cell.angle_alpha   90.00
_cell.angle_beta   90.00
_cell.angle_gamma   90.00
#
_symmetry.space_group_name_H-M   'P 1'
#
loop_
_entity.id
_entity.type
_entity.pdbx_description
1 polymer ?
#
loop_
_entity_poly.entity_id
_entity_poly.type
_entity_poly.pdbx_seq_one_letter_code
_entity_poly.pdbx_strand_id
1 'polypeptide(L)'
;MSEDSKALGQEWSMLVGNLVSICSGGVICILVSLCTQPAGRILSQEWEKTQAIDNPLFPWTELYAKELGLSENSGDRQSLRPSYEAVAGAFKGAKITACVASILLTIVLIVIWPLIMLRIGILDRQGFEGWVMFSEAWAWVAGAFVIIIPIIWEIRAIRADRAVVKATVQDDSVTDFDYEGPKWAFRTITPDPIKFRPTVLH
;
A
#
# COMPACT_ATOMS: atom_id res chain seq x y z
N MET A 1 -32.43 39.45 25.26
CA MET A 1 -32.66 37.99 25.14
C MET A 1 -32.97 37.54 23.70
N SER A 2 -32.76 38.39 22.69
CA SER A 2 -33.09 38.11 21.28
C SER A 2 -31.91 38.07 20.32
N GLU A 3 -30.72 38.53 20.74
CA GLU A 3 -29.51 38.53 19.88
C GLU A 3 -28.71 37.23 20.05
N ASP A 4 -28.48 36.79 21.29
CA ASP A 4 -27.76 35.53 21.57
C ASP A 4 -28.45 34.30 20.99
N SER A 5 -29.79 34.27 20.98
CA SER A 5 -30.57 33.18 20.41
C SER A 5 -30.51 33.13 18.88
N LYS A 6 -30.32 34.28 18.21
CA LYS A 6 -30.14 34.35 16.76
C LYS A 6 -28.72 33.95 16.35
N ALA A 7 -27.71 34.42 17.09
CA ALA A 7 -26.31 34.06 16.86
C ALA A 7 -26.10 32.54 17.02
N LEU A 8 -26.62 31.96 18.10
CA LEU A 8 -26.52 30.52 18.34
C LEU A 8 -27.23 29.73 17.22
N GLY A 9 -28.45 30.11 16.84
CA GLY A 9 -29.20 29.43 15.78
C GLY A 9 -28.51 29.46 14.41
N GLN A 10 -27.81 30.56 14.09
CA GLN A 10 -27.08 30.72 12.83
C GLN A 10 -25.81 29.85 12.78
N GLU A 11 -25.06 29.76 13.88
CA GLU A 11 -23.87 28.91 13.99
C GLU A 11 -24.21 27.42 13.88
N TRP A 12 -25.28 26.98 14.56
CA TRP A 12 -25.78 25.60 14.45
C TRP A 12 -26.23 25.24 13.04
N SER A 13 -26.88 26.18 12.34
CA SER A 13 -27.35 25.96 10.97
C SER A 13 -26.19 25.81 9.98
N MET A 14 -25.13 26.62 10.12
CA MET A 14 -23.94 26.54 9.25
C MET A 14 -23.16 25.25 9.48
N LEU A 15 -23.02 24.81 10.73
CA LEU A 15 -22.36 23.55 11.04
C LEU A 15 -23.15 22.35 10.50
N VAL A 16 -24.45 22.29 10.79
CA VAL A 16 -25.31 21.18 10.34
C VAL A 16 -25.30 21.12 8.81
N GLY A 17 -25.33 22.27 8.12
CA GLY A 17 -25.18 22.32 6.66
C GLY A 17 -23.87 21.71 6.16
N ASN A 18 -22.73 22.08 6.76
CA ASN A 18 -21.43 21.52 6.38
C ASN A 18 -21.33 20.03 6.68
N LEU A 19 -21.81 19.59 7.84
CA LEU A 19 -21.80 18.17 8.23
C LEU A 19 -22.68 17.34 7.28
N VAL A 20 -23.89 17.81 6.97
CA VAL A 20 -24.81 17.13 6.04
C VAL A 20 -24.22 17.09 4.63
N SER A 21 -23.58 18.17 4.17
CA SER A 21 -22.90 18.20 2.86
C SER A 21 -21.79 17.15 2.76
N ILE A 22 -20.91 17.07 3.76
CA ILE A 22 -19.80 16.10 3.79
C ILE A 22 -20.34 14.66 3.89
N CYS A 23 -21.29 14.42 4.79
CA CYS A 23 -21.90 13.10 4.96
C CYS A 23 -22.66 12.65 3.71
N SER A 24 -23.42 13.54 3.07
CA SER A 24 -24.15 13.22 1.85
C SER A 24 -23.22 12.90 0.68
N GLY A 25 -22.10 13.63 0.53
CA GLY A 25 -21.06 13.28 -0.43
C GLY A 25 -20.50 11.87 -0.22
N GLY A 26 -20.20 11.51 1.04
CA GLY A 26 -19.74 10.16 1.39
C GLY A 26 -20.75 9.07 1.06
N VAL A 27 -22.04 9.28 1.40
CA VAL A 27 -23.11 8.34 1.10
C VAL A 27 -23.29 8.16 -0.41
N ILE A 28 -23.29 9.25 -1.18
CA ILE A 28 -23.42 9.20 -2.64
C ILE A 28 -22.25 8.42 -3.25
N CYS A 29 -21.02 8.67 -2.82
CA CYS A 29 -19.85 7.92 -3.29
C CYS A 29 -19.97 6.41 -3.03
N ILE A 30 -20.45 6.01 -1.85
CA ILE A 30 -20.66 4.59 -1.52
C ILE A 30 -21.75 3.99 -2.41
N LEU A 31 -22.87 4.68 -2.58
CA LEU A 31 -23.98 4.20 -3.43
C LEU A 31 -23.54 4.04 -4.88
N VAL A 32 -22.86 5.03 -5.45
CA VAL A 32 -22.33 4.95 -6.82
C VAL A 32 -21.32 3.80 -6.95
N SER A 33 -20.45 3.62 -5.97
CA SER A 33 -19.48 2.51 -5.95
C SER A 33 -20.17 1.14 -5.95
N LEU A 34 -21.21 0.96 -5.12
CA LEU A 34 -22.01 -0.27 -5.08
C LEU A 34 -22.79 -0.50 -6.39
N CYS A 35 -23.34 0.56 -6.99
CA CYS A 35 -24.05 0.47 -8.27
C CYS A 35 -23.12 0.16 -9.46
N THR A 36 -21.83 0.51 -9.35
CA THR A 36 -20.84 0.36 -10.44
C THR A 36 -19.97 -0.89 -10.27
N GLN A 37 -20.11 -1.64 -9.19
CA GLN A 37 -19.25 -2.78 -8.90
C GLN A 37 -19.42 -3.90 -9.97
N PRO A 38 -18.35 -4.30 -10.68
CA PRO A 38 -18.44 -5.32 -11.71
C PRO A 38 -18.77 -6.69 -11.11
N ALA A 39 -19.70 -7.40 -11.74
CA ALA A 39 -20.10 -8.75 -11.34
C ALA A 39 -18.97 -9.76 -11.61
N GLY A 40 -18.90 -10.85 -10.82
CA GLY A 40 -17.73 -11.72 -10.68
C GLY A 40 -16.97 -12.11 -11.96
N ARG A 41 -17.66 -12.43 -13.06
CA ARG A 41 -17.00 -12.80 -14.34
C ARG A 41 -16.27 -11.64 -15.01
N ILE A 42 -16.78 -10.41 -14.87
CA ILE A 42 -16.13 -9.21 -15.41
C ILE A 42 -14.90 -8.88 -14.55
N LEU A 43 -15.02 -9.04 -13.24
CA LEU A 43 -13.92 -8.80 -12.30
C LEU A 43 -12.71 -9.71 -12.55
N SER A 44 -12.93 -11.00 -12.84
CA SER A 44 -11.82 -11.90 -13.19
C SER A 44 -11.13 -11.51 -14.49
N GLN A 45 -11.89 -11.04 -15.49
CA GLN A 45 -11.33 -10.56 -16.77
C GLN A 45 -10.55 -9.25 -16.60
N GLU A 46 -11.03 -8.34 -15.75
CA GLU A 46 -10.31 -7.11 -15.40
C GLU A 46 -9.03 -7.40 -14.60
N TRP A 47 -9.10 -8.40 -13.72
CA TRP A 47 -7.94 -8.88 -12.98
C TRP A 47 -6.85 -9.42 -13.92
N GLU A 48 -7.20 -10.26 -14.89
CA GLU A 48 -6.25 -10.79 -15.88
C GLU A 48 -5.58 -9.66 -16.70
N LYS A 49 -6.34 -8.62 -17.07
CA LYS A 49 -5.78 -7.43 -17.73
C LYS A 49 -4.80 -6.70 -16.83
N THR A 50 -5.12 -6.58 -15.54
CA THR A 50 -4.24 -5.90 -14.57
C THR A 50 -2.94 -6.67 -14.37
N GLN A 51 -3.01 -8.00 -14.29
CA GLN A 51 -1.83 -8.87 -14.21
C GLN A 51 -0.95 -8.85 -15.47
N ALA A 52 -1.50 -8.47 -16.62
CA ALA A 52 -0.74 -8.35 -17.85
C ALA A 52 0.16 -7.11 -17.89
N ILE A 53 -0.08 -6.11 -17.04
CA ILE A 53 0.69 -4.84 -16.96
C ILE A 53 1.82 -4.97 -15.92
N ASP A 54 2.36 -6.17 -15.72
CA ASP A 54 3.40 -6.38 -14.73
C ASP A 54 4.77 -5.89 -15.23
N ASN A 55 5.62 -5.49 -14.28
CA ASN A 55 6.99 -5.09 -14.56
C ASN A 55 7.82 -6.32 -14.96
N PRO A 56 8.45 -6.34 -16.15
CA PRO A 56 9.22 -7.50 -16.61
C PRO A 56 10.47 -7.78 -15.77
N LEU A 57 10.96 -6.81 -14.98
CA LEU A 57 12.17 -6.98 -14.15
C LEU A 57 11.85 -7.44 -12.72
N PHE A 58 10.72 -7.01 -12.16
CA PHE A 58 10.33 -7.30 -10.78
C PHE A 58 8.83 -7.59 -10.73
N PRO A 59 8.41 -8.80 -11.12
CA PRO A 59 7.01 -9.17 -11.12
C PRO A 59 6.50 -9.26 -9.68
N TRP A 60 5.38 -8.59 -9.40
CA TRP A 60 4.84 -8.52 -8.04
C TRP A 60 4.45 -9.91 -7.50
N THR A 61 4.11 -10.85 -8.38
CA THR A 61 3.76 -12.22 -7.99
C THR A 61 4.93 -12.97 -7.37
N GLU A 62 6.17 -12.66 -7.77
CA GLU A 62 7.38 -13.23 -7.17
C GLU A 62 7.67 -12.54 -5.82
N LEU A 63 7.52 -11.21 -5.73
CA LEU A 63 7.73 -10.44 -4.49
C LEU A 63 6.78 -10.84 -3.36
N TYR A 64 5.54 -11.21 -3.68
CA TYR A 64 4.51 -11.60 -2.72
C TYR A 64 4.24 -13.12 -2.73
N ALA A 65 5.10 -13.93 -3.36
CA ALA A 65 4.87 -15.37 -3.50
C ALA A 65 4.67 -16.04 -2.13
N LYS A 66 5.46 -15.62 -1.14
CA LYS A 66 5.38 -16.11 0.24
C LYS A 66 4.07 -15.76 0.93
N GLU A 67 3.62 -14.51 0.81
CA GLU A 67 2.37 -14.02 1.39
C GLU A 67 1.14 -14.64 0.73
N LEU A 68 1.27 -15.00 -0.55
CA LEU A 68 0.22 -15.63 -1.36
C LEU A 68 0.23 -17.16 -1.29
N GLY A 69 1.25 -17.76 -0.67
CA GLY A 69 1.41 -19.22 -0.59
C GLY A 69 1.70 -19.88 -1.95
N LEU A 70 2.29 -19.14 -2.90
CA LEU A 70 2.70 -19.66 -4.19
C LEU A 70 4.03 -20.42 -4.05
N SER A 71 4.15 -21.60 -4.65
CA SER A 71 5.38 -22.39 -4.58
C SER A 71 6.43 -21.86 -5.57
N GLU A 72 7.48 -21.23 -5.04
CA GLU A 72 8.66 -20.77 -5.81
C GLU A 72 9.35 -21.89 -6.60
N ASN A 73 9.16 -23.15 -6.20
CA ASN A 73 9.82 -24.31 -6.81
C ASN A 73 9.17 -24.76 -8.14
N SER A 74 8.08 -24.11 -8.53
CA SER A 74 7.38 -24.35 -9.78
C SER A 74 8.08 -23.50 -10.84
N GLY A 75 9.06 -24.04 -11.58
CA GLY A 75 9.80 -23.31 -12.63
C GLY A 75 8.97 -22.78 -13.81
N ASP A 76 7.64 -22.73 -13.67
CA ASP A 76 6.69 -22.22 -14.65
C ASP A 76 6.10 -20.89 -14.19
N ARG A 77 6.44 -19.81 -14.90
CA ARG A 77 5.93 -18.44 -14.64
C ARG A 77 4.41 -18.32 -14.74
N GLN A 78 3.74 -19.24 -15.42
CA GLN A 78 2.27 -19.26 -15.48
C GLN A 78 1.64 -19.77 -14.18
N SER A 79 2.35 -20.65 -13.44
CA SER A 79 1.90 -21.16 -12.14
C SER A 79 1.96 -20.10 -11.02
N LEU A 80 2.71 -19.02 -11.23
CA LEU A 80 2.83 -17.89 -10.30
C LEU A 80 1.74 -16.83 -10.49
N ARG A 81 0.77 -16.99 -11.40
CA ARG A 81 -0.33 -16.03 -11.56
C ARG A 81 -1.50 -16.40 -10.63
N PRO A 82 -1.67 -15.72 -9.48
CA PRO A 82 -2.73 -16.06 -8.55
C PRO A 82 -4.09 -15.62 -9.11
N SER A 83 -5.12 -16.41 -8.81
CA SER A 83 -6.50 -15.99 -9.06
C SER A 83 -6.86 -14.78 -8.20
N TYR A 84 -7.81 -13.98 -8.66
CA TYR A 84 -8.32 -12.84 -7.90
C TYR A 84 -8.73 -13.23 -6.48
N GLU A 85 -9.39 -14.38 -6.33
CA GLU A 85 -9.88 -14.87 -5.04
C GLU A 85 -8.76 -15.24 -4.07
N ALA A 86 -7.64 -15.78 -4.59
CA ALA A 86 -6.48 -16.11 -3.78
C ALA A 86 -5.84 -14.83 -3.18
N VAL A 87 -5.64 -13.80 -4.01
CA VAL A 87 -5.11 -12.49 -3.56
C VAL A 87 -6.10 -11.80 -2.62
N ALA A 88 -7.38 -11.74 -3.01
CA ALA A 88 -8.43 -11.16 -2.19
C ALA A 88 -8.53 -11.87 -0.84
N GLY A 89 -8.27 -13.18 -0.79
CA GLY A 89 -8.16 -14.03 0.40
C GLY A 89 -6.97 -13.69 1.29
N ALA A 90 -5.77 -13.64 0.73
CA ALA A 90 -4.52 -13.37 1.46
C ALA A 90 -4.55 -11.98 2.12
N PHE A 91 -5.13 -10.98 1.46
CA PHE A 91 -5.16 -9.60 1.95
C PHE A 91 -6.48 -9.18 2.63
N LYS A 92 -7.38 -10.12 2.99
CA LYS A 92 -8.65 -9.79 3.67
C LYS A 92 -8.42 -9.00 4.96
N GLY A 93 -7.43 -9.41 5.75
CA GLY A 93 -7.09 -8.74 7.01
C GLY A 93 -6.69 -7.28 6.79
N ALA A 94 -5.77 -7.02 5.86
CA ALA A 94 -5.33 -5.67 5.50
C ALA A 94 -6.49 -4.80 4.97
N LYS A 95 -7.38 -5.38 4.16
CA LYS A 95 -8.57 -4.68 3.67
C LYS A 95 -9.51 -4.30 4.81
N ILE A 96 -9.77 -5.20 5.75
CA ILE A 96 -10.65 -4.95 6.89
C ILE A 96 -10.04 -3.89 7.81
N THR A 97 -8.74 -3.98 8.13
CA THR A 97 -8.08 -3.00 9.01
C THR A 97 -8.08 -1.61 8.38
N ALA A 98 -7.76 -1.49 7.09
CA ALA A 98 -7.83 -0.22 6.38
C ALA A 98 -9.27 0.35 6.36
N CYS A 99 -10.26 -0.50 6.11
CA CYS A 99 -11.67 -0.08 6.11
C CYS A 99 -12.10 0.42 7.50
N VAL A 100 -11.87 -0.37 8.55
CA VAL A 100 -12.21 -0.02 9.94
C VAL A 100 -11.48 1.25 10.38
N ALA A 101 -10.18 1.36 10.10
CA ALA A 101 -9.40 2.54 10.44
C ALA A 101 -9.93 3.80 9.73
N SER A 102 -10.27 3.69 8.43
CA SER A 102 -10.80 4.81 7.66
C SER A 102 -12.17 5.29 8.18
N ILE A 103 -13.08 4.36 8.52
CA ILE A 103 -14.40 4.67 9.09
C ILE A 103 -14.23 5.34 10.45
N LEU A 104 -13.42 4.77 11.34
CA LEU A 104 -13.18 5.34 12.67
C LEU A 104 -12.58 6.75 12.57
N LEU A 105 -11.58 6.94 11.72
CA LEU A 105 -10.95 8.24 11.51
C LEU A 105 -11.94 9.26 10.94
N THR A 106 -12.81 8.84 10.01
CA THR A 106 -13.88 9.67 9.45
C THR A 106 -14.86 10.10 10.53
N ILE A 107 -15.32 9.20 11.39
CA ILE A 107 -16.21 9.52 12.51
C ILE A 107 -15.53 10.51 13.46
N VAL A 108 -14.28 10.26 13.81
CA VAL A 108 -13.52 11.12 14.73
C VAL A 108 -13.36 12.53 14.14
N LEU A 109 -12.86 12.65 12.90
CA LEU A 109 -12.52 13.96 12.32
C LEU A 109 -13.71 14.74 11.77
N ILE A 110 -14.75 14.06 11.29
CA ILE A 110 -15.89 14.73 10.65
C ILE A 110 -17.05 14.93 11.62
N VAL A 111 -17.25 14.01 12.57
CA VAL A 111 -18.40 14.08 13.50
C VAL A 111 -17.96 14.53 14.89
N ILE A 112 -17.06 13.80 15.52
CA ILE A 112 -16.68 14.07 16.92
C ILE A 112 -15.93 15.41 17.01
N TRP A 113 -15.02 15.66 16.09
CA TRP A 113 -14.17 16.84 16.10
C TRP A 113 -14.95 18.16 16.03
N PRO A 114 -15.88 18.39 15.08
CA PRO A 114 -16.66 19.62 15.07
C PRO A 114 -17.64 19.71 16.24
N LEU A 115 -18.16 18.59 16.74
CA LEU A 115 -19.04 18.56 17.93
C LEU A 115 -18.32 19.01 19.20
N ILE A 116 -17.05 18.64 19.37
CA ILE A 116 -16.24 19.12 20.50
C ILE A 116 -15.96 20.62 20.35
N MET A 117 -15.62 21.08 19.15
CA MET A 117 -15.35 22.51 18.90
C MET A 117 -16.57 23.40 19.20
N LEU A 118 -17.79 22.93 18.97
CA LEU A 118 -19.01 23.65 19.37
C LEU A 118 -19.14 23.88 20.87
N ARG A 119 -18.66 22.92 21.68
CA ARG A 119 -18.76 23.00 23.15
C ARG A 119 -17.72 23.96 23.73
N ILE A 120 -16.56 24.11 23.07
CA ILE A 120 -15.43 24.88 23.57
C ILE A 120 -15.63 26.39 23.37
N GLY A 121 -16.51 26.82 22.46
CA GLY A 121 -16.80 28.25 22.25
C GLY A 121 -15.57 29.03 21.77
N ILE A 122 -15.48 30.32 22.12
CA ILE A 122 -14.32 31.16 21.81
C ILE A 122 -13.15 30.71 22.70
N LEU A 123 -12.10 30.14 22.10
CA LEU A 123 -10.88 29.78 22.84
C LEU A 123 -10.24 31.03 23.43
N ASP A 124 -9.98 30.98 24.74
CA ASP A 124 -9.13 31.96 25.40
C ASP A 124 -7.66 31.75 25.00
N ARG A 125 -6.79 32.66 25.43
CA ARG A 125 -5.37 32.62 25.07
C ARG A 125 -4.71 31.29 25.47
N GLN A 126 -5.05 30.75 26.64
CA GLN A 126 -4.47 29.49 27.14
C GLN A 126 -4.96 28.28 26.34
N GLY A 127 -6.26 28.23 26.03
CA GLY A 127 -6.83 27.18 25.19
C GLY A 127 -6.23 27.19 23.79
N PHE A 128 -6.08 28.37 23.19
CA PHE A 128 -5.47 28.50 21.86
C PHE A 128 -4.00 28.05 21.85
N GLU A 129 -3.23 28.46 22.86
CA GLU A 129 -1.83 28.03 23.00
C GLU A 129 -1.73 26.50 23.17
N GLY A 130 -2.57 25.90 24.00
CA GLY A 130 -2.65 24.44 24.15
C GLY A 130 -3.04 23.72 22.85
N TRP A 131 -3.97 24.29 22.08
CA TRP A 131 -4.38 23.76 20.77
C TRP A 131 -3.24 23.77 19.75
N VAL A 132 -2.48 24.87 19.70
CA VAL A 132 -1.31 25.00 18.84
C VAL A 132 -0.23 23.99 19.23
N MET A 133 0.09 23.89 20.53
CA MET A 133 1.08 22.91 21.01
C MET A 133 0.67 21.47 20.68
N PHE A 134 -0.62 21.13 20.83
CA PHE A 134 -1.12 19.79 20.48
C PHE A 134 -0.97 19.52 18.98
N SER A 135 -1.36 20.47 18.13
CA SER A 135 -1.27 20.34 16.67
C SER A 135 0.17 20.23 16.18
N GLU A 136 1.07 21.03 16.78
CA GLU A 136 2.49 20.99 16.49
C GLU A 136 3.10 19.64 16.90
N ALA A 137 2.82 19.17 18.12
CA ALA A 137 3.29 17.87 18.59
C ALA A 137 2.79 16.72 17.70
N TRP A 138 1.51 16.76 17.30
CA TRP A 138 0.95 15.79 16.36
C TRP A 138 1.67 15.81 15.01
N ALA A 139 1.95 17.00 14.46
CA ALA A 139 2.67 17.15 13.20
C ALA A 139 4.09 16.58 13.28
N TRP A 140 4.83 16.82 14.36
CA TRP A 140 6.16 16.23 14.58
C TRP A 140 6.11 14.71 14.65
N VAL A 141 5.17 14.15 15.41
CA VAL A 141 5.00 12.68 15.52
C VAL A 141 4.62 12.07 14.17
N ALA A 142 3.69 12.67 13.45
CA ALA A 142 3.28 12.21 12.13
C ALA A 142 4.44 12.31 11.12
N GLY A 143 5.18 13.42 11.11
CA GLY A 143 6.34 13.60 10.25
C GLY A 143 7.43 12.57 10.53
N ALA A 144 7.75 12.35 11.80
CA ALA A 144 8.69 11.30 12.20
C ALA A 144 8.21 9.91 11.76
N PHE A 145 6.92 9.62 11.91
CA PHE A 145 6.34 8.34 11.47
C PHE A 145 6.48 8.13 9.96
N VAL A 146 6.12 9.13 9.14
CA VAL A 146 6.21 9.04 7.67
C VAL A 146 7.65 8.85 7.20
N ILE A 147 8.63 9.44 7.88
CA ILE A 147 10.05 9.31 7.52
C ILE A 147 10.62 7.97 8.00
N ILE A 148 10.37 7.59 9.25
CA ILE A 148 11.04 6.46 9.90
C ILE A 148 10.50 5.11 9.39
N ILE A 149 9.18 5.00 9.16
CA ILE A 149 8.56 3.72 8.81
C ILE A 149 9.15 3.14 7.51
N PRO A 150 9.18 3.85 6.36
CA PRO A 150 9.77 3.32 5.13
C PRO A 150 11.23 2.87 5.30
N ILE A 151 12.02 3.64 6.07
CA ILE A 151 13.42 3.30 6.34
C ILE A 151 13.54 1.99 7.12
N ILE A 152 12.70 1.78 8.14
CA ILE A 152 12.70 0.53 8.90
C ILE A 152 12.36 -0.66 8.00
N TRP A 153 11.35 -0.52 7.13
CA TRP A 153 10.95 -1.58 6.19
C TRP A 153 12.08 -1.91 5.21
N GLU A 154 12.71 -0.89 4.63
CA GLU A 154 13.83 -1.06 3.69
C GLU A 154 15.02 -1.74 4.36
N ILE A 155 15.40 -1.32 5.57
CA ILE A 155 16.50 -1.95 6.32
C ILE A 155 16.19 -3.41 6.64
N ARG A 156 14.94 -3.73 6.99
CA ARG A 156 14.53 -5.11 7.28
C ARG A 156 14.56 -5.98 6.02
N ALA A 157 14.11 -5.44 4.89
CA ALA A 157 14.17 -6.12 3.60
C ALA A 157 15.62 -6.43 3.21
N ILE A 158 16.50 -5.43 3.19
CA ILE A 158 17.93 -5.61 2.85
C ILE A 158 18.63 -6.61 3.79
N ARG A 159 18.28 -6.60 5.09
CA ARG A 159 18.84 -7.56 6.06
C ARG A 159 18.38 -8.99 5.79
N ALA A 160 17.11 -9.18 5.42
CA ALA A 160 16.59 -10.48 5.05
C ALA A 160 17.30 -11.02 3.80
N ASP A 161 17.46 -10.20 2.76
CA ASP A 161 18.13 -10.58 1.51
C ASP A 161 19.59 -10.98 1.76
N ARG A 162 20.32 -10.20 2.57
CA ARG A 162 21.70 -10.52 2.94
C ARG A 162 21.84 -11.83 3.72
N ALA A 163 20.84 -12.18 4.54
CA ALA A 163 20.86 -13.45 5.28
C ALA A 163 20.67 -14.64 4.35
N VAL A 164 19.79 -14.53 3.34
CA VAL A 164 19.59 -15.53 2.30
C VAL A 164 20.86 -15.71 1.47
N VAL A 165 21.45 -14.62 0.96
CA VAL A 165 22.69 -14.69 0.16
C VAL A 165 23.84 -15.36 0.94
N LYS A 166 23.98 -15.06 2.24
CA LYS A 166 24.99 -15.72 3.08
C LYS A 166 24.73 -17.22 3.26
N ALA A 167 23.47 -17.63 3.38
CA ALA A 167 23.10 -19.03 3.50
C ALA A 167 23.39 -19.80 2.20
N THR A 168 23.08 -19.21 1.04
CA THR A 168 23.37 -19.81 -0.28
C THR A 168 24.87 -19.95 -0.53
N VAL A 169 25.66 -18.90 -0.25
CA VAL A 169 27.13 -18.95 -0.43
C VAL A 169 27.79 -20.00 0.49
N GLN A 170 27.22 -20.25 1.67
CA GLN A 170 27.71 -21.27 2.59
C GLN A 170 27.38 -22.70 2.09
N ASP A 171 26.23 -22.90 1.44
CA ASP A 171 25.77 -24.18 0.88
C ASP A 171 26.59 -24.58 -0.36
N ASP A 172 26.90 -23.62 -1.24
CA ASP A 172 27.75 -23.84 -2.41
C ASP A 172 29.21 -24.16 -2.03
N SER A 173 29.66 -23.81 -0.82
CA SER A 173 31.00 -24.15 -0.32
C SER A 173 31.15 -25.60 0.15
N VAL A 174 30.05 -26.38 0.21
CA VAL A 174 30.02 -27.79 0.66
C VAL A 174 29.71 -28.77 -0.49
N THR A 175 29.39 -28.29 -1.69
CA THR A 175 29.19 -29.13 -2.88
C THR A 175 30.27 -28.93 -3.94
N ASP A 176 31.48 -29.38 -3.63
CA ASP A 176 32.33 -30.02 -4.65
C ASP A 176 31.75 -31.44 -4.86
N PHE A 177 30.53 -31.49 -5.40
CA PHE A 177 29.89 -32.72 -5.83
C PHE A 177 29.97 -32.70 -7.35
N ASP A 178 30.63 -33.72 -7.89
CA ASP A 178 30.79 -34.01 -9.31
C ASP A 178 29.39 -34.17 -9.94
N TYR A 179 28.77 -33.06 -10.33
CA TYR A 179 27.39 -33.02 -10.83
C TYR A 179 27.42 -33.17 -12.36
N GLU A 180 27.34 -34.42 -12.85
CA GLU A 180 26.99 -34.69 -14.24
C GLU A 180 25.48 -34.49 -14.46
N GLY A 181 25.05 -33.22 -14.43
CA GLY A 181 23.70 -32.79 -14.78
C GLY A 181 23.48 -32.77 -16.31
N PRO A 182 22.23 -32.91 -16.78
CA PRO A 182 21.96 -33.01 -18.21
C PRO A 182 22.34 -31.74 -18.97
N LYS A 183 23.08 -31.93 -20.08
CA LYS A 183 23.81 -30.93 -20.91
C LYS A 183 23.01 -29.75 -21.48
N TRP A 184 21.71 -29.61 -21.16
CA TRP A 184 20.86 -28.54 -21.66
C TRP A 184 20.75 -27.33 -20.72
N ALA A 185 21.23 -27.43 -19.46
CA ALA A 185 20.99 -26.41 -18.44
C ALA A 185 22.04 -25.29 -18.30
N PHE A 186 23.10 -25.27 -19.11
CA PHE A 186 24.06 -24.16 -19.14
C PHE A 186 24.27 -23.63 -20.55
N ARG A 187 23.37 -22.76 -21.02
CA ARG A 187 23.78 -21.72 -21.96
C ARG A 187 24.15 -20.51 -21.12
N THR A 188 25.37 -20.53 -20.60
CA THR A 188 26.02 -19.32 -20.10
C THR A 188 25.88 -18.25 -21.18
N ILE A 189 25.30 -17.10 -20.83
CA ILE A 189 25.46 -15.90 -21.62
C ILE A 189 26.90 -15.46 -21.37
N THR A 190 27.85 -16.12 -22.04
CA THR A 190 29.15 -15.53 -22.28
C THR A 190 28.92 -14.36 -23.23
N PRO A 191 29.28 -13.12 -22.87
CA PRO A 191 29.28 -12.05 -23.85
C PRO A 191 30.24 -12.47 -24.97
N ASP A 192 29.75 -12.51 -26.21
CA ASP A 192 30.59 -12.77 -27.36
C ASP A 192 31.77 -11.78 -27.35
N PRO A 193 33.03 -12.23 -27.48
CA PRO A 193 34.13 -11.31 -27.65
C PRO A 193 33.88 -10.52 -28.94
N ILE A 194 33.78 -9.20 -28.79
CA ILE A 194 33.64 -8.25 -29.89
C ILE A 194 34.76 -8.53 -30.90
N LYS A 195 34.42 -9.20 -32.00
CA LYS A 195 35.32 -9.39 -33.14
C LYS A 195 35.45 -8.06 -33.86
N PHE A 196 36.46 -7.27 -33.52
CA PHE A 196 36.94 -6.19 -34.38
C PHE A 196 37.45 -6.82 -35.68
N ARG A 197 36.68 -6.68 -36.76
CA ARG A 197 37.13 -6.98 -38.11
C ARG A 197 37.90 -5.74 -38.59
N PRO A 198 39.23 -5.79 -38.80
CA PRO A 198 39.93 -4.66 -39.39
C PRO A 198 39.50 -4.55 -40.85
N THR A 199 38.81 -3.46 -41.18
CA THR A 199 38.59 -3.03 -42.56
C THR A 199 39.94 -2.63 -43.12
N VAL A 200 40.56 -3.50 -43.91
CA VAL A 200 41.71 -3.14 -44.73
C VAL A 200 41.15 -2.32 -45.90
N LEU A 201 41.40 -1.02 -45.88
CA LEU A 201 41.20 -0.14 -47.02
C LEU A 201 42.45 -0.21 -47.90
N HIS A 202 42.20 -0.56 -49.17
CA HIS A 202 43.09 -0.57 -50.34
C HIS A 202 44.06 -1.75 -50.51
#